data_AF-A0A7Y5MGN3-F1
#
_entry.id   AF-A0A7Y5MGN3-F1
#
_cell.length_a   1.000
_cell.length_b   1.000
_cell.length_c   1.000
_cell.angle_alpha   90.00
_cell.angle_beta   90.00
_cell.angle_gamma   90.00
#
_symmetry.space_group_name_H-M   'P 1'
#
loop_
_entity.id
_entity.type
_entity.pdbx_description
1 polymer ?
#
loop_
_entity_poly.entity_id
_entity_poly.type
_entity_poly.pdbx_seq_one_letter_code
_entity_poly.pdbx_strand_id
1 'polypeptide(L)'
;MENKPLTKAQQKVLNLVKAYIEENNIPPTLAELADQLKVNLNAVRSHLLTLDRKRAIKYIPNISRGIELINPRPKGIPIYGYVPAGTPFMSQENIVDTFEIKKYISASEEVFGLYVRGDSMKDANLETDDLLFVDPKVEARNGRMVVAMVEGEPTVKWYERDGNNIRLVPANSKYKPIEVNRHDDRFRIVGVVVGMIRSIDKKRIDDAVKYKKAS
;
A
#
# COMPACT_ATOMS: atom_id res chain seq x y z
N MET A 1 -23.22 -6.90 -2.67
CA MET A 1 -22.70 -8.28 -2.81
C MET A 1 -22.28 -8.74 -1.42
N GLU A 2 -22.86 -9.84 -0.93
CA GLU A 2 -22.81 -10.25 0.49
C GLU A 2 -21.37 -10.52 0.98
N ASN A 3 -20.90 -9.71 1.93
CA ASN A 3 -19.65 -9.90 2.66
C ASN A 3 -19.85 -10.96 3.76
N LYS A 4 -20.27 -12.18 3.39
CA LYS A 4 -20.58 -13.25 4.35
C LYS A 4 -19.27 -13.83 4.93
N PRO A 5 -19.10 -13.85 6.26
CA PRO A 5 -17.87 -14.30 6.91
C PRO A 5 -17.52 -15.75 6.52
N LEU A 6 -16.23 -16.09 6.58
CA LEU A 6 -15.75 -17.45 6.32
C LEU A 6 -16.28 -18.40 7.40
N THR A 7 -16.76 -19.57 6.98
CA THR A 7 -17.12 -20.63 7.94
C THR A 7 -15.84 -21.22 8.54
N LYS A 8 -15.95 -21.91 9.69
CA LYS A 8 -14.80 -22.58 10.32
C LYS A 8 -14.07 -23.53 9.35
N ALA A 9 -14.83 -24.26 8.52
CA ALA A 9 -14.26 -25.14 7.50
C ALA A 9 -13.52 -24.37 6.40
N GLN A 10 -14.10 -23.28 5.89
CA GLN A 10 -13.45 -22.42 4.88
C GLN A 10 -12.17 -21.78 5.43
N GLN A 11 -12.21 -21.31 6.68
CA GLN A 11 -11.03 -20.73 7.35
C GLN A 11 -9.92 -21.76 7.54
N LYS A 12 -10.26 -23.01 7.88
CA LYS A 12 -9.30 -24.10 8.02
C LYS A 12 -8.59 -24.38 6.68
N VAL A 13 -9.33 -24.42 5.58
CA VAL A 13 -8.75 -24.58 4.23
C VAL A 13 -7.82 -23.41 3.88
N LEU A 14 -8.26 -22.17 4.13
CA LEU A 14 -7.44 -20.98 3.86
C LEU A 14 -6.14 -20.98 4.68
N ASN A 15 -6.20 -21.31 5.96
CA ASN A 15 -5.02 -21.37 6.82
C ASN A 15 -4.04 -22.44 6.37
N LEU A 16 -4.56 -23.58 5.90
CA LEU A 16 -3.72 -24.67 5.38
C LEU A 16 -3.00 -24.25 4.10
N VAL A 17 -3.71 -23.58 3.17
CA VAL A 17 -3.09 -23.02 1.96
C VAL A 17 -1.98 -22.04 2.31
N LYS A 18 -2.20 -21.16 3.28
CA LYS A 18 -1.19 -20.20 3.76
C LYS A 18 0.04 -20.89 4.33
N ALA A 19 -0.15 -21.81 5.28
CA ALA A 19 0.93 -22.55 5.90
C ALA A 19 1.75 -23.34 4.87
N TYR A 20 1.08 -23.99 3.91
CA TYR A 20 1.76 -24.75 2.86
C TYR A 20 2.65 -23.86 1.97
N ILE A 21 2.15 -22.69 1.56
CA ILE A 21 2.90 -21.73 0.74
C ILE A 21 4.10 -21.17 1.53
N GLU A 22 3.89 -20.81 2.80
CA GLU A 22 4.97 -20.32 3.69
C GLU A 22 6.08 -21.36 3.88
N GLU A 23 5.74 -22.64 3.98
CA GLU A 23 6.70 -23.72 4.20
C GLU A 23 7.41 -24.16 2.91
N ASN A 24 6.69 -24.23 1.78
CA ASN A 24 7.18 -24.88 0.55
C ASN A 24 7.49 -23.90 -0.59
N ASN A 25 7.21 -22.61 -0.44
CA ASN A 25 7.30 -21.57 -1.48
C ASN A 25 6.52 -21.89 -2.77
N ILE A 26 5.55 -22.81 -2.72
CA ILE A 26 4.68 -23.18 -3.85
C ILE A 26 3.25 -23.40 -3.35
N PRO A 27 2.21 -23.07 -4.16
CA PRO A 27 0.83 -23.36 -3.79
C PRO A 27 0.55 -24.85 -3.72
N PRO A 28 -0.27 -25.33 -2.78
CA PRO A 28 -0.62 -26.74 -2.72
C PRO A 28 -1.52 -27.15 -3.88
N THR A 29 -1.56 -28.45 -4.15
CA THR A 29 -2.50 -29.09 -5.05
C THR A 29 -3.81 -29.46 -4.33
N LEU A 30 -4.86 -29.75 -5.10
CA LEU A 30 -6.11 -30.30 -4.55
C LEU A 30 -5.88 -31.59 -3.74
N ALA A 31 -4.95 -32.44 -4.19
CA ALA A 31 -4.64 -33.72 -3.55
C ALA A 31 -3.90 -33.52 -2.22
N GLU A 32 -2.89 -32.65 -2.19
CA GLU A 32 -2.15 -32.28 -0.96
C GLU A 32 -3.11 -31.71 0.10
N LEU A 33 -4.03 -30.83 -0.30
CA LEU A 33 -5.05 -30.28 0.60
C LEU A 33 -6.05 -31.34 1.09
N ALA A 34 -6.50 -32.24 0.20
CA ALA A 34 -7.46 -33.28 0.54
C ALA A 34 -6.88 -34.27 1.57
N ASP A 35 -5.62 -34.67 1.37
CA ASP A 35 -4.89 -35.56 2.27
C ASP A 35 -4.74 -34.95 3.66
N GLN A 36 -4.20 -33.72 3.74
CA GLN A 36 -4.01 -33.02 5.01
C GLN A 36 -5.32 -32.73 5.76
N LEU A 37 -6.41 -32.42 5.03
CA LEU A 37 -7.71 -32.15 5.64
C LEU A 37 -8.50 -33.43 5.95
N LYS A 38 -8.06 -34.59 5.45
CA LYS A 38 -8.77 -35.88 5.50
C LYS A 38 -10.20 -35.78 4.93
N VAL A 39 -10.34 -35.13 3.78
CA VAL A 39 -11.62 -34.97 3.06
C VAL A 39 -11.46 -35.31 1.58
N ASN A 40 -12.56 -35.49 0.87
CA ASN A 40 -12.51 -35.77 -0.56
C ASN A 40 -12.15 -34.52 -1.41
N LEU A 41 -11.63 -34.75 -2.63
CA LEU A 41 -11.21 -33.70 -3.56
C LEU A 41 -12.34 -32.71 -3.91
N ASN A 42 -13.59 -33.19 -4.01
CA ASN A 42 -14.74 -32.35 -4.36
C ASN A 42 -15.07 -31.36 -3.23
N ALA A 43 -14.92 -31.77 -1.97
CA ALA A 43 -15.09 -30.91 -0.80
C ALA A 43 -14.05 -29.80 -0.79
N VAL A 44 -12.77 -30.12 -1.04
CA VAL A 44 -11.70 -29.12 -1.16
C VAL A 44 -12.00 -28.15 -2.32
N ARG A 45 -12.34 -28.68 -3.50
CA ARG A 45 -12.67 -27.86 -4.68
C ARG A 45 -13.82 -26.89 -4.39
N SER A 46 -14.87 -27.36 -3.73
CA SER A 46 -16.02 -26.54 -3.33
C SER A 46 -15.61 -25.42 -2.36
N HIS A 47 -14.73 -25.72 -1.40
CA HIS A 47 -14.17 -24.71 -0.50
C HIS A 47 -13.32 -23.69 -1.24
N LEU A 48 -12.43 -24.10 -2.15
CA LEU A 48 -11.60 -23.18 -2.94
C LEU A 48 -12.44 -22.26 -3.83
N LEU A 49 -13.45 -22.79 -4.53
CA LEU A 49 -14.39 -21.97 -5.31
C LEU A 49 -15.18 -20.99 -4.44
N THR A 50 -15.44 -21.34 -3.18
CA THR A 50 -16.12 -20.44 -2.26
C THR A 50 -15.19 -19.37 -1.69
N LEU A 51 -13.94 -19.73 -1.39
CA LEU A 51 -12.90 -18.78 -0.97
C LEU A 51 -12.59 -17.78 -2.08
N ASP A 52 -12.54 -18.24 -3.33
CA ASP A 52 -12.36 -17.41 -4.53
C ASP A 52 -13.52 -16.42 -4.72
N ARG A 53 -14.77 -16.91 -4.66
CA ARG A 53 -15.96 -16.04 -4.67
C ARG A 53 -15.98 -15.01 -3.55
N LYS A 54 -15.39 -15.33 -2.40
CA LYS A 54 -15.25 -14.43 -1.24
C LYS A 54 -13.97 -13.58 -1.29
N ARG A 55 -13.20 -13.64 -2.38
CA ARG A 55 -11.95 -12.90 -2.59
C ARG A 55 -10.89 -13.14 -1.51
N ALA A 56 -10.90 -14.31 -0.87
CA ALA A 56 -9.86 -14.70 0.08
C ALA A 56 -8.64 -15.32 -0.61
N ILE A 57 -8.85 -15.91 -1.79
CA ILE A 57 -7.85 -16.45 -2.71
C ILE A 57 -8.30 -16.16 -4.14
N LYS A 58 -7.41 -16.38 -5.10
CA LYS A 58 -7.76 -16.58 -6.50
C LYS A 58 -7.52 -18.04 -6.85
N TYR A 59 -8.50 -18.70 -7.45
CA TYR A 59 -8.42 -20.13 -7.76
C TYR A 59 -8.75 -20.40 -9.24
N ILE A 60 -7.83 -21.08 -9.94
CA ILE A 60 -7.99 -21.48 -11.34
C ILE A 60 -8.18 -23.00 -11.40
N PRO A 61 -9.41 -23.48 -11.68
CA PRO A 61 -9.68 -24.92 -11.76
C PRO A 61 -8.89 -25.59 -12.89
N ASN A 62 -8.59 -26.87 -12.71
CA ASN A 62 -7.90 -27.73 -13.70
C ASN A 62 -6.46 -27.30 -14.03
N ILE A 63 -5.90 -26.31 -13.33
CA ILE A 63 -4.47 -25.98 -13.36
C ILE A 63 -3.81 -26.55 -12.10
N SER A 64 -2.72 -27.31 -12.27
CA SER A 64 -1.93 -27.77 -11.14
C SER A 64 -1.38 -26.56 -10.38
N ARG A 65 -1.55 -26.55 -9.06
CA ARG A 65 -1.15 -25.43 -8.18
C ARG A 65 -1.78 -24.08 -8.59
N GLY A 66 -2.98 -24.10 -9.19
CA GLY A 66 -3.73 -22.90 -9.59
C GLY A 66 -4.35 -22.11 -8.43
N ILE A 67 -3.69 -22.06 -7.26
CA ILE A 67 -4.14 -21.33 -6.07
C ILE A 67 -3.21 -20.15 -5.86
N GLU A 68 -3.76 -18.95 -5.78
CA GLU A 68 -3.03 -17.72 -5.49
C GLU A 68 -3.64 -17.09 -4.25
N LEU A 69 -2.83 -16.81 -3.22
CA LEU A 69 -3.32 -16.05 -2.08
C LEU A 69 -3.61 -14.62 -2.55
N ILE A 70 -4.85 -14.18 -2.35
CA ILE A 70 -5.11 -12.74 -2.38
C ILE A 70 -4.50 -12.24 -1.07
N ASN A 71 -3.25 -11.79 -1.14
CA ASN A 71 -2.60 -11.19 0.02
C ASN A 71 -3.51 -10.03 0.45
N PRO A 72 -4.15 -10.11 1.63
CA PRO A 72 -4.68 -8.89 2.21
C PRO A 72 -3.48 -7.97 2.32
N ARG A 73 -3.67 -6.69 1.99
CA ARG A 73 -2.70 -5.65 2.34
C ARG A 73 -2.19 -5.93 3.76
N PRO A 74 -0.90 -5.67 4.05
CA PRO A 74 -0.34 -5.96 5.37
C PRO A 74 -1.29 -5.51 6.48
N LYS A 75 -1.34 -6.19 7.62
CA LYS A 75 -2.13 -5.68 8.75
C LYS A 75 -1.59 -4.29 9.12
N GLY A 76 -2.44 -3.28 8.99
CA GLY A 76 -2.07 -1.87 9.11
C GLY A 76 -1.86 -1.16 7.77
N ILE A 77 -1.52 0.11 7.83
CA ILE A 77 -1.14 0.91 6.67
C ILE A 77 0.28 0.53 6.28
N PRO A 78 0.55 0.10 5.03
CA PRO A 78 1.91 -0.16 4.58
C PRO A 78 2.70 1.15 4.59
N ILE A 79 3.85 1.14 5.27
CA ILE A 79 4.82 2.22 5.19
C ILE A 79 5.80 1.84 4.10
N TYR A 80 5.90 2.68 3.08
CA TYR A 80 6.95 2.59 2.07
C TYR A 80 8.14 3.46 2.53
N GLY A 81 9.36 3.10 2.13
CA GLY A 81 10.56 3.84 2.49
C GLY A 81 10.59 5.28 1.95
N TYR A 82 11.76 5.91 1.92
CA TYR A 82 11.90 7.22 1.27
C TYR A 82 11.48 7.14 -0.18
N VAL A 83 10.81 8.19 -0.66
CA VAL A 83 10.30 8.25 -2.03
C VAL A 83 11.48 8.49 -3.00
N PRO A 84 11.95 7.49 -3.78
CA PRO A 84 12.99 7.67 -4.77
C PRO A 84 12.35 8.01 -6.13
N ALA A 85 13.12 8.66 -7.00
CA ALA A 85 12.68 8.88 -8.37
C ALA A 85 12.71 7.58 -9.20
N GLY A 86 11.78 7.43 -10.15
CA GLY A 86 11.94 6.57 -11.33
C GLY A 86 11.43 5.11 -11.29
N THR A 87 10.97 4.56 -10.16
CA THR A 87 10.35 3.20 -10.12
C THR A 87 8.95 3.19 -9.52
N PRO A 88 8.11 2.16 -9.80
CA PRO A 88 6.82 2.01 -9.14
C PRO A 88 7.02 1.80 -7.62
N PHE A 89 6.95 2.88 -6.84
CA PHE A 89 7.29 2.83 -5.41
C PHE A 89 6.33 1.95 -4.57
N MET A 90 5.12 1.65 -5.08
CA MET A 90 4.08 0.86 -4.40
C MET A 90 4.15 -0.65 -4.68
N SER A 91 5.34 -1.26 -4.66
CA SER A 91 5.48 -2.73 -4.73
C SER A 91 5.53 -3.34 -3.32
N GLN A 92 5.13 -4.62 -3.17
CA GLN A 92 5.26 -5.30 -1.86
C GLN A 92 6.71 -5.33 -1.37
N GLU A 93 7.65 -5.40 -2.30
CA GLU A 93 9.09 -5.37 -2.05
C GLU A 93 9.56 -4.04 -1.44
N ASN A 94 8.80 -2.96 -1.57
CA ASN A 94 9.17 -1.63 -1.05
C ASN A 94 8.58 -1.30 0.33
N ILE A 95 7.77 -2.19 0.90
CA ILE A 95 7.19 -1.99 2.25
C ILE A 95 8.30 -2.16 3.28
N VAL A 96 8.48 -1.15 4.14
CA VAL A 96 9.51 -1.14 5.20
C VAL A 96 8.92 -1.42 6.58
N ASP A 97 7.65 -1.11 6.82
CA ASP A 97 6.94 -1.36 8.08
C ASP A 97 5.40 -1.27 7.89
N THR A 98 4.61 -1.50 8.93
CA THR A 98 3.15 -1.33 8.92
C THR A 98 2.63 -0.60 10.17
N PHE A 99 1.59 0.24 10.02
CA PHE A 99 1.07 1.06 11.12
C PHE A 99 -0.47 1.00 11.24
N GLU A 100 -0.99 0.68 12.43
CA GLU A 100 -2.45 0.57 12.66
C GLU A 100 -3.08 1.89 13.11
N ILE A 101 -3.56 2.73 12.17
CA ILE A 101 -4.12 4.07 12.49
C ILE A 101 -5.66 4.17 12.53
N LYS A 102 -6.40 3.11 12.17
CA LYS A 102 -7.85 3.17 11.85
C LYS A 102 -8.76 3.79 12.93
N LYS A 103 -8.27 4.01 14.15
CA LYS A 103 -9.00 4.71 15.24
C LYS A 103 -8.91 6.24 15.19
N TYR A 104 -7.93 6.82 14.51
CA TYR A 104 -7.60 8.26 14.60
C TYR A 104 -7.79 9.02 13.29
N ILE A 105 -7.78 8.33 12.16
CA ILE A 105 -7.95 8.93 10.83
C ILE A 105 -8.99 8.10 10.09
N SER A 106 -9.99 8.77 9.49
CA SER A 106 -10.92 8.16 8.53
C SER A 106 -10.19 7.87 7.22
N ALA A 107 -9.25 6.92 7.30
CA ALA A 107 -8.41 6.48 6.21
C ALA A 107 -9.15 5.42 5.40
N SER A 108 -9.16 5.56 4.06
CA SER A 108 -9.57 4.46 3.20
C SER A 108 -8.64 3.24 3.39
N GLU A 109 -9.05 2.07 2.93
CA GLU A 109 -8.17 0.90 2.97
C GLU A 109 -6.91 1.06 2.10
N GLU A 110 -6.88 2.06 1.20
CA GLU A 110 -5.78 2.36 0.27
C GLU A 110 -4.75 3.35 0.82
N VAL A 111 -4.92 3.81 2.06
CA VAL A 111 -3.93 4.70 2.67
C VAL A 111 -2.60 3.98 2.83
N PHE A 112 -1.52 4.72 2.57
CA PHE A 112 -0.14 4.29 2.72
C PHE A 112 0.71 5.37 3.41
N GLY A 113 1.83 4.95 3.99
CA GLY A 113 2.79 5.81 4.68
C GLY A 113 3.98 6.18 3.80
N LEU A 114 4.47 7.42 3.90
CA LEU A 114 5.71 7.89 3.26
C LEU A 114 6.54 8.73 4.24
N TYR A 115 7.85 8.52 4.26
CA TYR A 115 8.77 9.41 4.98
C TYR A 115 9.11 10.66 4.16
N VAL A 116 9.08 11.81 4.82
CA VAL A 116 9.46 13.09 4.25
C VAL A 116 10.98 13.21 4.19
N ARG A 117 11.47 13.77 3.07
CA ARG A 117 12.86 14.14 2.91
C ARG A 117 12.97 15.55 2.35
N GLY A 118 13.81 16.36 2.99
CA GLY A 118 14.05 17.75 2.59
C GLY A 118 13.17 18.75 3.34
N ASP A 119 13.39 20.04 3.10
CA ASP A 119 12.79 21.15 3.85
C ASP A 119 11.82 22.01 3.03
N SER A 120 11.42 21.57 1.83
CA SER A 120 10.52 22.35 0.94
C SER A 120 9.13 22.66 1.53
N MET A 121 8.77 22.00 2.62
CA MET A 121 7.50 22.17 3.35
C MET A 121 7.71 22.62 4.81
N LYS A 122 8.89 23.18 5.13
CA LYS A 122 9.27 23.57 6.50
C LYS A 122 8.26 24.50 7.17
N ASP A 123 7.77 25.51 6.47
CA ASP A 123 6.82 26.50 7.01
C ASP A 123 5.40 25.92 7.16
N ALA A 124 5.14 24.72 6.62
CA ALA A 124 3.96 23.91 6.92
C ALA A 124 4.19 22.95 8.11
N ASN A 125 5.25 23.19 8.90
CA ASN A 125 5.68 22.36 10.03
C ASN A 125 6.00 20.91 9.66
N LEU A 126 6.45 20.69 8.42
CA LEU A 126 6.86 19.38 7.92
C LEU A 126 8.39 19.30 7.86
N GLU A 127 8.95 18.30 8.50
CA GLU A 127 10.38 18.08 8.64
C GLU A 127 10.81 16.74 8.02
N THR A 128 12.11 16.64 7.73
CA THR A 128 12.72 15.34 7.38
C THR A 128 12.44 14.31 8.49
N ASP A 129 12.10 13.11 8.05
CA ASP A 129 11.72 11.93 8.84
C ASP A 129 10.29 11.95 9.42
N ASP A 130 9.48 12.95 9.08
CA ASP A 130 8.04 12.87 9.33
C ASP A 130 7.40 11.76 8.50
N LEU A 131 6.50 10.99 9.13
CA LEU A 131 5.70 9.98 8.46
C LEU A 131 4.36 10.57 8.03
N LEU A 132 4.18 10.72 6.72
CA LEU A 132 2.91 11.14 6.12
C LEU A 132 2.02 9.95 5.82
N PHE A 133 0.72 10.11 6.07
CA PHE A 133 -0.33 9.20 5.63
C PHE A 133 -1.02 9.79 4.41
N VAL A 134 -1.06 9.04 3.32
CA VAL A 134 -1.54 9.50 2.02
C VAL A 134 -2.66 8.62 1.53
N ASP A 135 -3.78 9.22 1.12
CA ASP A 135 -4.94 8.52 0.58
C ASP A 135 -5.07 8.75 -0.93
N PRO A 136 -4.90 7.72 -1.78
CA PRO A 136 -5.13 7.83 -3.22
C PRO A 136 -6.58 8.09 -3.62
N LYS A 137 -7.55 7.75 -2.76
CA LYS A 137 -8.98 7.88 -3.07
C LYS A 137 -9.53 9.28 -2.80
N VAL A 138 -8.81 10.09 -2.02
CA VAL A 138 -9.22 11.45 -1.71
C VAL A 138 -8.86 12.34 -2.89
N GLU A 139 -9.85 13.06 -3.40
CA GLU A 139 -9.68 14.02 -4.49
C GLU A 139 -8.80 15.20 -4.05
N ALA A 140 -7.78 15.53 -4.84
CA ALA A 140 -6.97 16.73 -4.64
C ALA A 140 -7.80 18.00 -4.92
N ARG A 141 -7.83 18.91 -3.95
CA ARG A 141 -8.53 20.20 -4.02
C ARG A 141 -7.60 21.32 -3.59
N ASN A 142 -7.90 22.54 -4.03
CA ASN A 142 -7.08 23.71 -3.69
C ASN A 142 -6.88 23.82 -2.17
N GLY A 143 -5.64 24.07 -1.77
CA GLY A 143 -5.23 24.17 -0.36
C GLY A 143 -5.03 22.82 0.34
N ARG A 144 -5.15 21.68 -0.35
CA ARG A 144 -4.77 20.37 0.22
C ARG A 144 -3.29 20.10 -0.01
N MET A 145 -2.64 19.47 0.97
CA MET A 145 -1.29 18.94 0.80
C MET A 145 -1.38 17.62 0.03
N VAL A 146 -0.58 17.48 -1.02
CA VAL A 146 -0.59 16.31 -1.90
C VAL A 146 0.80 15.73 -2.05
N VAL A 147 0.82 14.44 -2.31
CA VAL A 147 1.99 13.79 -2.90
C VAL A 147 1.76 13.71 -4.41
N ALA A 148 2.69 14.25 -5.17
CA ALA A 148 2.67 14.25 -6.63
C ALA A 148 3.94 13.60 -7.16
N MET A 149 3.84 13.00 -8.35
CA MET A 149 4.98 12.59 -9.16
C MET A 149 5.15 13.62 -10.27
N VAL A 150 6.34 14.18 -10.40
CA VAL A 150 6.70 15.20 -11.41
C VAL A 150 8.03 14.79 -12.02
N GLU A 151 8.10 14.62 -13.35
CA GLU A 151 9.33 14.17 -14.05
C GLU A 151 9.90 12.85 -13.47
N GLY A 152 9.03 11.98 -12.97
CA GLY A 152 9.44 10.73 -12.31
C GLY A 152 9.99 10.92 -10.89
N GLU A 153 9.99 12.15 -10.35
CA GLU A 153 10.37 12.45 -8.98
C GLU A 153 9.15 12.72 -8.07
N PRO A 154 9.08 12.07 -6.91
CA PRO A 154 8.03 12.31 -5.92
C PRO A 154 8.25 13.63 -5.16
N THR A 155 7.18 14.37 -4.91
CA THR A 155 7.23 15.64 -4.17
C THR A 155 5.99 15.85 -3.32
N VAL A 156 6.17 16.51 -2.16
CA VAL A 156 5.09 16.94 -1.27
C VAL A 156 4.92 18.44 -1.39
N LYS A 157 3.73 18.92 -1.74
CA LYS A 157 3.42 20.34 -1.99
C LYS A 157 1.97 20.66 -1.65
N TRP A 158 1.67 21.95 -1.46
CA TRP A 158 0.29 22.42 -1.50
C TRP A 158 -0.23 22.39 -2.93
N TYR A 159 -1.44 21.86 -3.10
CA TYR A 159 -2.09 21.78 -4.39
C TYR A 159 -2.93 23.03 -4.63
N GLU A 160 -2.68 23.69 -5.76
CA GLU A 160 -3.52 24.74 -6.31
C GLU A 160 -3.82 24.39 -7.77
N ARG A 161 -5.06 24.61 -8.20
CA ARG A 161 -5.51 24.36 -9.57
C ARG A 161 -6.39 25.51 -10.06
N ASP A 162 -6.11 25.91 -11.29
CA ASP A 162 -6.92 26.82 -12.08
C ASP A 162 -7.11 26.23 -13.48
N GLY A 163 -8.33 25.77 -13.79
CA GLY A 163 -8.62 25.06 -15.03
C GLY A 163 -7.79 23.80 -15.21
N ASN A 164 -6.87 23.82 -16.19
CA ASN A 164 -5.92 22.74 -16.48
C ASN A 164 -4.51 23.01 -15.93
N ASN A 165 -4.27 24.21 -15.40
CA ASN A 165 -2.99 24.59 -14.80
C ASN A 165 -3.02 24.18 -13.33
N ILE A 166 -1.97 23.49 -12.90
CA ILE A 166 -1.78 23.06 -11.52
C ILE A 166 -0.48 23.67 -11.03
N ARG A 167 -0.52 24.20 -9.81
CA ARG A 167 0.63 24.74 -9.10
C ARG A 167 0.86 23.88 -7.87
N LEU A 168 2.06 23.31 -7.78
CA LEU A 168 2.51 22.60 -6.61
C LEU A 168 3.38 23.56 -5.78
N VAL A 169 2.78 24.16 -4.77
CA VAL A 169 3.36 25.27 -4.01
C VAL A 169 4.13 24.75 -2.80
N PRO A 170 5.44 25.07 -2.67
CA PRO A 170 6.20 24.76 -1.47
C PRO A 170 5.78 25.65 -0.30
N ALA A 171 5.95 25.14 0.92
CA ALA A 171 5.89 25.95 2.14
C ALA A 171 7.31 26.22 2.64
N ASN A 172 8.11 26.87 1.79
CA ASN A 172 9.45 27.33 2.10
C ASN A 172 9.87 28.33 1.01
N SER A 173 10.20 29.56 1.41
CA SER A 173 10.54 30.68 0.51
C SER A 173 11.75 30.44 -0.39
N LYS A 174 12.62 29.46 -0.06
CA LYS A 174 13.76 29.07 -0.90
C LYS A 174 13.36 28.34 -2.19
N TYR A 175 12.15 27.81 -2.24
CA TYR A 175 11.67 26.98 -3.33
C TYR A 175 10.60 27.71 -4.14
N LYS A 176 10.64 27.55 -5.46
CA LYS A 176 9.60 28.10 -6.34
C LYS A 176 8.46 27.08 -6.51
N PRO A 177 7.22 27.54 -6.73
CA PRO A 177 6.13 26.68 -7.18
C PRO A 177 6.50 25.91 -8.45
N ILE A 178 6.05 24.66 -8.53
CA ILE A 178 6.16 23.86 -9.74
C ILE A 178 4.86 24.00 -10.51
N GLU A 179 4.95 24.54 -11.72
CA GLU A 179 3.83 24.71 -12.64
C GLU A 179 3.72 23.46 -13.52
N VAL A 180 2.57 22.79 -13.52
CA VAL A 180 2.32 21.58 -14.32
C VAL A 180 0.96 21.65 -15.00
N ASN A 181 0.88 21.09 -16.21
CA ASN A 181 -0.40 20.91 -16.88
C ASN A 181 -1.01 19.57 -16.45
N ARG A 182 -2.33 19.53 -16.23
CA ARG A 182 -3.06 18.31 -15.89
C ARG A 182 -2.89 17.19 -16.92
N HIS A 183 -2.62 17.53 -18.17
CA HIS A 183 -2.45 16.59 -19.28
C HIS A 183 -0.99 16.22 -19.55
N ASP A 184 -0.04 16.66 -18.73
CA ASP A 184 1.36 16.22 -18.86
C ASP A 184 1.50 14.79 -18.33
N ASP A 185 1.91 13.86 -19.19
CA ASP A 185 2.10 12.44 -18.84
C ASP A 185 3.18 12.23 -17.76
N ARG A 186 4.06 13.21 -17.56
CA ARG A 186 5.12 13.19 -16.54
C ARG A 186 4.62 13.68 -15.19
N PHE A 187 3.37 14.11 -15.09
CA PHE A 187 2.71 14.56 -13.88
C PHE A 187 1.57 13.63 -13.47
N ARG A 188 1.54 13.24 -12.20
CA ARG A 188 0.34 12.63 -11.60
C ARG A 188 0.24 12.93 -10.11
N ILE A 189 -0.98 13.12 -9.63
CA ILE A 189 -1.25 13.09 -8.20
C ILE A 189 -1.21 11.64 -7.73
N VAL A 190 -0.42 11.38 -6.70
CA VAL A 190 -0.32 10.08 -6.05
C VAL A 190 -1.42 9.92 -5.00
N GLY A 191 -1.70 10.99 -4.25
CA GLY A 191 -2.79 11.05 -3.28
C GLY A 191 -2.73 12.29 -2.40
N VAL A 192 -3.73 12.45 -1.54
CA VAL A 192 -3.83 13.57 -0.61
C VAL A 192 -3.28 13.16 0.75
N VAL A 193 -2.51 14.04 1.39
CA VAL A 193 -2.03 13.83 2.75
C VAL A 193 -3.20 13.97 3.72
N VAL A 194 -3.50 12.90 4.46
CA VAL A 194 -4.62 12.81 5.41
C VAL A 194 -4.16 12.78 6.87
N GLY A 195 -2.85 12.66 7.11
CA GLY A 195 -2.28 12.74 8.45
C GLY A 195 -0.75 12.74 8.44
N MET A 196 -0.19 13.03 9.60
CA MET A 196 1.25 13.05 9.85
C MET A 196 1.53 12.52 11.26
N ILE A 197 2.59 11.75 11.41
CA ILE A 197 3.17 11.38 12.70
C ILE A 197 4.65 11.76 12.66
N ARG A 198 5.13 12.36 13.76
CA ARG A 198 6.55 12.65 13.99
C ARG A 198 7.05 11.80 15.15
N SER A 199 8.10 11.02 14.91
CA SER A 199 8.82 10.35 16.00
C SER A 199 9.77 11.35 16.68
N ILE A 200 9.85 11.29 18.01
CA ILE A 200 10.87 12.00 18.78
C ILE A 200 12.21 11.24 18.72
N ASP A 201 12.16 9.91 18.60
CA ASP A 201 13.34 9.06 18.44
C ASP A 201 13.63 8.83 16.95
N LYS A 202 14.48 9.69 16.37
CA LYS A 202 14.84 9.64 14.95
C LYS A 202 15.82 8.51 14.60
N LYS A 203 16.60 8.00 15.58
CA LYS A 203 17.62 6.95 15.31
C LYS A 203 16.99 5.64 14.86
N ARG A 204 15.84 5.27 15.44
CA ARG A 204 15.12 4.04 15.12
C ARG A 204 14.56 4.01 13.69
N ILE A 205 14.21 5.16 13.11
CA ILE A 205 13.71 5.27 11.73
C ILE A 205 14.83 4.99 10.74
N ASP A 206 16.00 5.60 10.95
CA ASP A 206 17.17 5.43 10.10
C ASP A 206 17.59 3.97 9.97
N ASP A 207 17.59 3.21 11.07
CA ASP A 207 17.98 1.80 11.08
C ASP A 207 16.98 0.92 10.31
N ALA A 208 15.67 1.20 10.46
CA ALA A 208 14.62 0.48 9.75
C ALA A 208 14.70 0.70 8.22
N VAL A 209 15.05 1.91 7.77
CA VAL A 209 15.09 2.23 6.34
C VAL A 209 16.43 1.84 5.69
N LYS A 210 17.56 1.88 6.42
CA LYS A 210 18.89 1.48 5.90
C LYS A 210 19.01 -0.01 5.63
N TYR A 211 18.33 -0.86 6.39
CA TYR A 211 18.45 -2.33 6.28
C TYR A 211 18.07 -2.90 4.90
N LYS A 212 17.32 -2.16 4.07
CA LYS A 212 16.92 -2.57 2.71
C LYS A 212 17.81 -2.06 1.58
N LYS A 213 18.74 -1.12 1.82
CA LYS A 213 19.66 -0.63 0.78
C LYS A 213 20.86 -1.56 0.53
N ALA A 214 21.03 -2.59 1.35
CA ALA A 214 22.22 -3.45 1.37
C ALA A 214 21.94 -4.90 0.92
N SER A 215 20.89 -5.14 0.13
CA SER A 215 20.55 -6.48 -0.39
C SER A 215 20.16 -6.41 -1.85
#